data_AF-A0A0M8Z2C8-F1
#
_entry.id   AF-A0A0M8Z2C8-F1
#
_cell.length_a   1.000
_cell.length_b   1.000
_cell.length_c   1.000
_cell.angle_alpha   90.00
_cell.angle_beta   90.00
_cell.angle_gamma   90.00
#
_symmetry.space_group_name_H-M   'P 1'
#
loop_
_entity.id
_entity.type
_entity.pdbx_description
1 polymer ?
#
loop_
_entity_poly.entity_id
_entity_poly.type
_entity_poly.pdbx_seq_one_letter_code
_entity_poly.pdbx_strand_id
1 'polypeptide(L)'
;MMPESTGHLHAMAENIQLVLAQQDQERLDKLADVRKDEEVWVHQRKYEQSRRRYLGEDVLKDTGSAVVWWLARNDEHVERTVNDLALLAQLTSAANDTDIPERLQDLISQQAGEPTTSDVAEADPPSAPQGRGTATTHLSDFLDSIGFTDGDVRRPMLAAQIAGLIKEQGRVETAEDIQTHFDPPASLAPDDEAPASGSVHA
;
A
#
# COMPACT_ATOMS: atom_id res chain seq x y z
N MET A 1 46.96 12.73 -44.80
CA MET A 1 47.18 11.32 -45.17
C MET A 1 48.45 11.24 -46.02
N MET A 2 49.46 10.50 -45.56
CA MET A 2 50.63 10.15 -46.37
C MET A 2 50.27 8.87 -47.15
N PRO A 3 50.48 8.81 -48.48
CA PRO A 3 50.17 7.62 -49.25
C PRO A 3 51.16 6.49 -48.93
N GLU A 4 50.67 5.30 -48.57
CA GLU A 4 51.50 4.10 -48.44
C GLU A 4 51.91 3.58 -49.83
N SER A 5 53.17 3.14 -49.95
CA SER A 5 53.79 2.73 -51.22
C SER A 5 53.31 1.37 -51.76
N THR A 6 52.41 0.69 -51.05
CA THR A 6 51.83 -0.61 -51.41
C THR A 6 50.58 -0.50 -52.29
N GLY A 7 50.12 0.71 -52.61
CA GLY A 7 48.93 0.92 -53.45
C GLY A 7 47.62 0.61 -52.72
N HIS A 8 47.63 0.58 -51.39
CA HIS A 8 46.44 0.37 -50.56
C HIS A 8 46.21 1.61 -49.69
N LEU A 9 44.98 2.12 -49.69
CA LEU A 9 44.58 3.31 -48.94
C LEU A 9 43.85 2.86 -47.66
N HIS A 10 44.45 3.11 -46.49
CA HIS A 10 43.78 2.87 -45.22
C HIS A 10 42.98 4.13 -44.83
N ALA A 11 41.65 4.07 -44.93
CA ALA A 11 40.76 5.15 -44.53
C ALA A 11 39.94 4.72 -43.32
N MET A 12 39.93 5.56 -42.27
CA MET A 12 39.07 5.40 -41.10
C MET A 12 38.07 6.55 -41.07
N ALA A 13 36.82 6.23 -40.72
CA ALA A 13 35.79 7.22 -40.44
C ALA A 13 35.52 7.20 -38.93
N GLU A 14 35.73 8.33 -38.26
CA GLU A 14 35.52 8.44 -36.80
C GLU A 14 34.07 8.75 -36.43
N ASN A 15 33.30 9.39 -37.32
CA ASN A 15 31.95 9.89 -37.01
C ASN A 15 30.92 9.46 -38.07
N ILE A 16 30.50 8.20 -37.99
CA ILE A 16 29.42 7.67 -38.83
C ILE A 16 28.09 7.91 -38.11
N GLN A 17 27.22 8.73 -38.73
CA GLN A 17 25.85 8.94 -38.25
C GLN A 17 24.88 8.11 -39.10
N LEU A 18 24.06 7.30 -38.44
CA LEU A 18 22.98 6.57 -39.08
C LEU A 18 21.68 7.35 -38.87
N VAL A 19 21.05 7.80 -39.95
CA VAL A 19 19.74 8.44 -39.90
C VAL A 19 18.69 7.41 -40.30
N LEU A 20 17.83 7.06 -39.36
CA LEU A 20 16.71 6.14 -39.59
C LEU A 20 15.48 6.92 -40.03
N ALA A 21 14.58 6.26 -40.77
CA ALA A 21 13.25 6.80 -40.97
C ALA A 21 12.52 6.86 -39.62
N GLN A 22 11.71 7.90 -39.41
CA GLN A 22 10.98 8.14 -38.16
C GLN A 22 10.20 6.89 -37.68
N GLN A 23 9.56 6.17 -38.61
CA GLN A 23 8.81 4.95 -38.30
C GLN A 23 9.69 3.83 -37.74
N ASP A 24 10.92 3.71 -38.22
CA ASP A 24 11.86 2.68 -37.74
C ASP A 24 12.47 3.08 -36.41
N GLN A 25 12.74 4.37 -36.19
CA GLN A 25 13.17 4.89 -34.90
C GLN A 25 12.12 4.63 -33.81
N GLU A 26 10.85 4.99 -34.06
CA GLU A 26 9.75 4.72 -33.13
C GLU A 26 9.57 3.23 -32.82
N ARG A 27 9.80 2.36 -33.81
CA ARG A 27 9.75 0.91 -33.60
C ARG A 27 10.88 0.46 -32.70
N LEU A 28 12.09 0.97 -32.90
CA LEU A 28 13.25 0.63 -32.08
C LEU A 28 13.10 1.14 -30.64
N ASP A 29 12.58 2.35 -30.45
CA ASP A 29 12.33 2.92 -29.13
C ASP A 29 11.34 2.05 -28.34
N LYS A 30 10.21 1.69 -28.96
CA LYS A 30 9.24 0.75 -28.37
C LYS A 30 9.87 -0.59 -28.01
N LEU A 31 10.73 -1.11 -28.88
CA LEU A 31 11.43 -2.37 -28.64
C LEU A 31 12.45 -2.25 -27.49
N ALA A 32 13.11 -1.09 -27.36
CA ALA A 32 14.02 -0.82 -26.26
C ALA A 32 13.26 -0.73 -24.94
N ASP A 33 12.09 -0.10 -24.92
CA ASP A 33 11.27 0.03 -23.72
C ASP A 33 10.73 -1.34 -23.27
N VAL A 34 10.21 -2.15 -24.19
CA VAL A 34 9.77 -3.53 -23.86
C VAL A 34 10.92 -4.36 -23.26
N ARG A 35 12.15 -4.21 -23.75
CA ARG A 35 13.31 -4.92 -23.18
C ARG A 35 13.65 -4.45 -21.78
N LYS A 36 13.62 -3.14 -21.53
CA LYS A 36 13.84 -2.59 -20.18
C LYS A 36 12.77 -3.10 -19.22
N ASP A 37 11.51 -3.10 -19.65
CA ASP A 37 10.39 -3.60 -18.85
C ASP A 37 10.54 -5.09 -18.55
N GLU A 38 10.97 -5.89 -19.54
CA GLU A 38 11.26 -7.31 -19.36
C GLU A 38 12.38 -7.52 -18.34
N GLU A 39 13.49 -6.77 -18.44
CA GLU A 39 14.59 -6.84 -17.48
C GLU A 39 14.15 -6.50 -16.06
N VAL A 40 13.35 -5.44 -15.90
CA VAL A 40 12.76 -5.06 -14.61
C VAL A 40 11.87 -6.18 -14.08
N TRP A 41 10.99 -6.73 -14.92
CA TRP A 41 10.10 -7.81 -14.52
C TRP A 41 10.85 -9.09 -14.14
N VAL A 42 11.88 -9.47 -14.90
CA VAL A 42 12.74 -10.63 -14.58
C VAL A 42 13.43 -10.41 -13.23
N HIS A 43 13.95 -9.21 -12.98
CA HIS A 43 14.58 -8.87 -11.71
C HIS A 43 13.59 -8.92 -10.55
N GLN A 44 12.40 -8.34 -10.70
CA GLN A 44 11.32 -8.37 -9.71
C GLN A 44 10.93 -9.83 -9.39
N ARG A 45 10.70 -10.64 -10.42
CA ARG A 45 10.32 -12.04 -10.27
C ARG A 45 11.41 -12.84 -9.57
N LYS A 46 12.68 -12.62 -9.93
CA LYS A 46 13.83 -13.26 -9.28
C LYS A 46 13.96 -12.84 -7.82
N TYR A 47 13.72 -11.56 -7.52
CA TYR A 47 13.70 -11.04 -6.15
C TYR A 47 12.61 -11.72 -5.33
N GLU A 48 11.38 -11.80 -5.85
CA GLU A 48 10.28 -12.49 -5.18
C GLU A 48 10.55 -13.98 -4.99
N GLN A 49 11.05 -14.68 -6.00
CA GLN A 49 11.40 -16.09 -5.91
C GLN A 49 12.51 -16.31 -4.87
N SER A 50 13.53 -15.45 -4.86
CA SER A 50 14.62 -15.52 -3.88
C SER A 50 14.11 -15.26 -2.47
N ARG A 51 13.19 -14.30 -2.30
CA ARG A 51 12.54 -14.02 -1.01
C ARG A 51 11.69 -15.18 -0.53
N ARG A 52 10.89 -15.80 -1.40
CA ARG A 52 10.09 -16.99 -1.06
C ARG A 52 10.98 -18.14 -0.65
N ARG A 53 12.07 -18.38 -1.38
CA ARG A 53 13.05 -19.41 -1.06
C ARG A 53 13.73 -19.15 0.28
N TYR A 54 14.21 -17.92 0.53
CA TYR A 54 14.77 -17.54 1.82
C TYR A 54 13.76 -17.76 2.96
N LEU A 55 12.53 -17.27 2.81
CA LEU A 55 11.51 -17.44 3.85
C LEU A 55 11.11 -18.91 4.06
N GLY A 56 11.03 -19.71 3.00
CA GLY A 56 10.65 -21.12 3.11
C GLY A 56 11.78 -22.02 3.60
N GLU A 57 12.96 -21.93 2.97
CA GLU A 57 14.08 -22.84 3.21
C GLU A 57 14.97 -22.41 4.39
N ASP A 58 15.06 -21.11 4.69
CA ASP A 58 15.93 -20.62 5.77
C ASP A 58 15.14 -20.19 7.01
N VAL A 59 13.99 -19.53 6.85
CA VAL A 59 13.23 -18.99 8.00
C VAL A 59 12.20 -19.97 8.54
N LEU A 60 11.27 -20.42 7.69
CA LEU A 60 10.11 -21.23 8.10
C LEU A 60 10.36 -22.73 7.99
N LYS A 61 11.59 -23.17 7.73
CA LYS A 61 11.97 -24.58 7.62
C LYS A 61 11.63 -25.39 8.87
N ASP A 62 11.89 -24.79 10.04
CA ASP A 62 11.51 -25.34 11.33
C ASP A 62 11.22 -24.21 12.31
N THR A 63 10.53 -24.53 13.40
CA THR A 63 10.16 -23.54 14.43
C THR A 63 11.38 -22.86 15.04
N GLY A 64 12.53 -23.53 15.11
CA GLY A 64 13.76 -22.98 15.68
C GLY A 64 14.36 -21.88 14.82
N SER A 65 14.40 -22.11 13.51
CA SER A 65 14.88 -21.16 12.51
C SER A 65 13.98 -19.92 12.45
N ALA A 66 12.67 -20.11 12.59
CA ALA A 66 11.71 -19.02 12.67
C ALA A 66 11.89 -18.17 13.94
N VAL A 67 12.18 -18.81 15.09
CA VAL A 67 12.48 -18.14 16.37
C VAL A 67 13.77 -17.32 16.27
N VAL A 68 14.84 -17.89 15.74
CA VAL A 68 16.12 -17.18 15.55
C VAL A 68 15.95 -15.98 14.61
N TRP A 69 15.22 -16.17 13.51
CA TRP A 69 14.91 -15.08 12.58
C TRP A 69 14.06 -13.99 13.23
N TRP A 70 13.04 -14.37 14.02
CA TRP A 70 12.20 -13.42 14.75
C TRP A 70 13.04 -12.59 15.74
N LEU A 71 13.96 -13.23 16.48
CA LEU A 71 14.85 -12.55 17.42
C LEU A 71 15.76 -11.55 16.72
N ALA A 72 16.39 -11.97 15.61
CA ALA A 72 17.26 -11.11 14.81
C ALA A 72 16.49 -9.92 14.20
N ARG A 73 15.18 -10.03 14.00
CA ARG A 73 14.32 -8.98 13.43
C ARG A 73 13.77 -8.01 14.48
N ASN A 74 13.68 -8.43 15.74
CA ASN A 74 13.03 -7.68 16.82
C ASN A 74 13.99 -7.43 18.01
N ASP A 75 15.22 -7.03 17.71
CA ASP A 75 16.23 -6.59 18.70
C ASP A 75 16.41 -7.54 19.90
N GLU A 76 16.34 -8.85 19.65
CA GLU A 76 16.55 -9.90 20.67
C GLU A 76 15.56 -9.87 21.85
N HIS A 77 14.33 -9.37 21.64
CA HIS A 77 13.27 -9.38 22.67
C HIS A 77 12.75 -10.79 23.00
N VAL A 78 13.51 -11.52 23.83
CA VAL A 78 13.26 -12.93 24.20
C VAL A 78 11.86 -13.15 24.79
N GLU A 79 11.40 -12.29 25.70
CA GLU A 79 10.08 -12.45 26.35
C GLU A 79 8.95 -12.47 25.32
N ARG A 80 9.03 -11.57 24.34
CA ARG A 80 8.05 -11.50 23.26
C ARG A 80 8.16 -12.70 22.32
N THR A 81 9.37 -13.16 22.03
CA THR A 81 9.56 -14.37 21.23
C THR A 81 8.97 -15.62 21.89
N VAL A 82 9.09 -15.73 23.21
CA VAL A 82 8.51 -16.85 23.97
C VAL A 82 6.98 -16.80 23.89
N ASN A 83 6.37 -15.61 23.99
CA ASN A 83 4.93 -15.44 23.82
C ASN A 83 4.45 -15.78 22.39
N ASP A 84 5.24 -15.39 21.38
CA ASP A 84 4.94 -15.62 19.97
C ASP A 84 5.33 -17.05 19.50
N LEU A 85 5.94 -17.86 20.36
CA LEU A 85 6.48 -19.19 20.02
C LEU A 85 5.41 -20.13 19.45
N ALA A 86 4.21 -20.09 20.02
CA ALA A 86 3.06 -20.88 19.55
C ALA A 86 2.58 -20.43 18.16
N LEU A 87 2.57 -19.12 17.88
CA LEU A 87 2.25 -18.58 16.56
C LEU A 87 3.32 -18.94 15.53
N LEU A 88 4.60 -18.86 15.91
CA LEU A 88 5.71 -19.27 15.05
C LEU A 88 5.65 -20.76 14.73
N ALA A 89 5.30 -21.61 15.71
CA ALA A 89 5.09 -23.03 15.50
C ALA A 89 3.98 -23.27 14.48
N GLN A 90 2.82 -22.62 14.65
CA GLN A 90 1.69 -22.73 13.73
C GLN A 90 2.03 -22.25 12.31
N LEU A 91 2.75 -21.13 12.19
CA LEU A 91 3.21 -20.61 10.90
C LEU A 91 4.19 -21.58 10.21
N THR A 92 5.14 -22.16 10.96
CA THR A 92 6.07 -23.15 10.38
C THR A 92 5.36 -24.44 9.98
N SER A 93 4.40 -24.90 10.77
CA SER A 93 3.60 -26.08 10.44
C SER A 93 2.74 -25.85 9.19
N ALA A 94 2.09 -24.69 9.08
CA ALA A 94 1.30 -24.31 7.92
C ALA A 94 2.15 -24.08 6.66
N ALA A 95 3.38 -23.55 6.81
CA ALA A 95 4.28 -23.32 5.68
C ALA A 95 4.84 -24.61 5.07
N ASN A 96 4.89 -25.71 5.85
CA ASN A 96 5.45 -26.99 5.42
C ASN A 96 4.40 -28.09 5.23
N ASP A 97 3.10 -27.78 5.37
CA ASP A 97 2.00 -28.76 5.36
C ASP A 97 2.23 -29.92 6.35
N THR A 98 2.75 -29.60 7.54
CA THR A 98 3.05 -30.57 8.61
C THR A 98 2.22 -30.30 9.85
N ASP A 99 1.95 -31.34 10.63
CA ASP A 99 1.32 -31.19 11.95
C ASP A 99 2.19 -30.39 12.92
N ILE A 100 1.54 -29.80 13.92
CA ILE A 100 2.21 -29.05 14.98
C ILE A 100 2.87 -30.04 15.95
N PRO A 101 4.14 -29.85 16.34
CA PRO A 101 4.80 -30.73 17.32
C PRO A 101 4.01 -30.82 18.63
N GLU A 102 3.77 -32.04 19.12
CA GLU A 102 2.96 -32.30 20.34
C GLU A 102 3.37 -31.44 21.54
N ARG A 103 4.69 -31.26 21.75
CA ARG A 103 5.25 -30.42 22.82
C ARG A 103 4.83 -28.94 22.78
N LEU A 104 4.39 -28.45 21.62
CA LEU A 104 3.95 -27.07 21.39
C LEU A 104 2.42 -26.96 21.26
N GLN A 105 1.71 -28.09 21.12
CA GLN A 105 0.26 -28.10 21.06
C GLN A 105 -0.33 -27.60 22.38
N ASP A 106 0.25 -27.99 23.53
CA ASP A 106 -0.19 -27.52 24.85
C ASP A 106 -0.14 -26.00 24.98
N LEU A 107 0.87 -25.34 24.39
CA LEU A 107 1.00 -23.88 24.41
C LEU A 107 -0.09 -23.20 23.57
N ILE A 108 -0.44 -23.81 22.43
CA ILE A 108 -1.53 -23.31 21.56
C ILE A 108 -2.89 -23.53 22.25
N SER A 109 -3.10 -24.68 22.88
CA SER A 109 -4.32 -24.96 23.65
C SER A 109 -4.47 -24.05 24.87
N GLN A 110 -3.36 -23.65 25.51
CA GLN A 110 -3.37 -22.65 26.59
C GLN A 110 -3.74 -21.26 26.07
N GLN A 111 -3.20 -20.85 24.90
CA GLN A 111 -3.59 -19.59 24.26
C GLN A 111 -5.02 -19.58 23.71
N ALA A 112 -5.54 -20.73 23.28
CA ALA A 112 -6.95 -20.88 22.87
C ALA A 112 -7.90 -20.97 24.07
N GLY A 113 -7.39 -21.38 25.24
CA GLY A 113 -8.12 -21.52 26.49
C GLY A 113 -8.18 -20.25 27.35
N GLU A 114 -7.31 -19.27 27.09
CA GLU A 114 -7.54 -17.91 27.55
C GLU A 114 -8.57 -17.26 26.63
N PRO A 115 -9.82 -17.02 27.09
CA PRO A 115 -10.63 -16.02 26.43
C PRO A 115 -9.82 -14.74 26.55
N THR A 116 -9.28 -14.29 25.43
CA THR A 116 -8.94 -12.88 25.28
C THR A 116 -10.26 -12.15 25.51
N THR A 117 -10.51 -11.75 26.75
CA THR A 117 -11.47 -10.72 27.12
C THR A 117 -10.88 -9.38 26.65
N SER A 118 -10.61 -9.27 25.36
CA SER A 118 -10.99 -8.04 24.66
C SER A 118 -12.49 -8.15 24.52
N ASP A 119 -13.16 -7.35 25.33
CA ASP A 119 -14.58 -7.08 25.39
C ASP A 119 -15.30 -7.22 24.04
N VAL A 120 -15.70 -8.45 23.71
CA VAL A 120 -16.75 -8.73 22.73
C VAL A 120 -17.84 -9.39 23.54
N ALA A 121 -18.57 -8.54 24.26
CA ALA A 121 -19.82 -8.92 24.88
C ALA A 121 -20.72 -9.56 23.82
N GLU A 122 -21.01 -10.83 24.08
CA GLU A 122 -21.99 -11.67 23.42
C GLU A 122 -23.36 -10.95 23.46
N ALA A 123 -23.71 -10.31 22.35
CA ALA A 123 -25.06 -9.87 22.08
C ALA A 123 -25.77 -10.96 21.28
N ASP A 124 -26.96 -11.32 21.75
CA ASP A 124 -27.99 -12.14 21.09
C ASP A 124 -28.03 -11.99 19.55
N PRO A 125 -28.47 -13.03 18.81
CA PRO A 125 -28.22 -13.16 17.38
C PRO A 125 -28.76 -11.95 16.61
N PRO A 126 -27.89 -11.13 15.98
CA PRO A 126 -28.36 -10.00 15.21
C PRO A 126 -28.86 -10.53 13.87
N SER A 127 -30.13 -10.24 13.64
CA SER A 127 -30.85 -10.46 12.40
C SER A 127 -30.14 -9.75 11.24
N ALA A 128 -29.73 -10.50 10.22
CA ALA A 128 -29.32 -10.04 8.87
C ALA A 128 -28.15 -9.00 8.80
N PRO A 129 -27.31 -9.05 7.76
CA PRO A 129 -26.08 -8.26 7.70
C PRO A 129 -26.39 -6.79 7.44
N GLN A 130 -26.42 -5.97 8.49
CA GLN A 130 -26.45 -4.51 8.40
C GLN A 130 -25.05 -3.95 8.59
N GLY A 131 -24.56 -3.22 7.58
CA GLY A 131 -23.51 -2.22 7.73
C GLY A 131 -22.07 -2.72 7.59
N ARG A 132 -21.62 -2.96 6.36
CA ARG A 132 -20.22 -2.58 6.01
C ARG A 132 -20.08 -1.10 6.40
N GLY A 133 -19.12 -0.75 7.25
CA GLY A 133 -18.75 0.65 7.48
C GLY A 133 -18.59 1.35 6.13
N THR A 134 -19.35 2.41 5.90
CA THR A 134 -19.30 3.16 4.64
C THR A 134 -17.93 3.83 4.55
N ALA A 135 -17.38 3.97 3.34
CA ALA A 135 -16.06 4.58 3.13
C ALA A 135 -15.95 5.99 3.77
N THR A 136 -17.09 6.67 3.95
CA THR A 136 -17.25 7.95 4.63
C THR A 136 -16.92 7.88 6.14
N THR A 137 -17.27 6.78 6.82
CA THR A 137 -16.94 6.58 8.24
C THR A 137 -15.44 6.41 8.43
N HIS A 138 -14.82 5.55 7.62
CA HIS A 138 -13.36 5.33 7.69
C HIS A 138 -12.56 6.59 7.33
N LEU A 139 -13.04 7.39 6.36
CA LEU A 139 -12.40 8.65 6.02
C LEU A 139 -12.56 9.68 7.15
N SER A 140 -13.71 9.72 7.82
CA SER A 140 -13.95 10.60 8.97
C SER A 140 -12.99 10.26 10.12
N ASP A 141 -12.90 8.99 10.49
CA ASP A 141 -12.01 8.51 11.55
C ASP A 141 -10.55 8.82 11.23
N PHE A 142 -10.14 8.63 9.96
CA PHE A 142 -8.80 8.98 9.50
C PHE A 142 -8.53 10.48 9.66
N LEU A 143 -9.42 11.35 9.17
CA LEU A 143 -9.25 12.81 9.24
C LEU A 143 -9.20 13.30 10.70
N ASP A 144 -9.98 12.70 11.59
CA ASP A 144 -9.93 12.99 13.02
C ASP A 144 -8.59 12.56 13.63
N SER A 145 -8.06 11.39 13.25
CA SER A 145 -6.78 10.87 13.76
C SER A 145 -5.57 11.74 13.40
N ILE A 146 -5.62 12.43 12.24
CA ILE A 146 -4.56 13.34 11.78
C ILE A 146 -4.80 14.80 12.21
N GLY A 147 -5.82 15.06 13.04
CA GLY A 147 -6.08 16.35 13.68
C GLY A 147 -6.93 17.33 12.87
N PHE A 148 -7.61 16.85 11.83
CA PHE A 148 -8.54 17.66 11.03
C PHE A 148 -9.97 17.40 11.47
N THR A 149 -10.32 17.86 12.68
CA THR A 149 -11.64 17.61 13.29
C THR A 149 -12.78 18.32 12.56
N ASP A 150 -14.00 17.99 12.95
CA ASP A 150 -15.20 18.64 12.44
C ASP A 150 -15.13 20.17 12.68
N GLY A 151 -15.33 20.95 11.61
CA GLY A 151 -15.15 22.41 11.59
C GLY A 151 -13.81 22.93 11.01
N ASP A 152 -12.84 22.08 10.67
CA ASP A 152 -11.65 22.52 9.92
C ASP A 152 -12.01 22.81 8.45
N VAL A 153 -11.72 24.02 7.99
CA VAL A 153 -11.94 24.48 6.60
C VAL A 153 -11.19 23.61 5.58
N ARG A 154 -10.12 22.92 6.01
CA ARG A 154 -9.30 22.04 5.16
C ARG A 154 -9.89 20.63 5.00
N ARG A 155 -10.74 20.19 5.93
CA ARG A 155 -11.41 18.88 5.92
C ARG A 155 -12.18 18.62 4.61
N PRO A 156 -13.03 19.54 4.10
CA PRO A 156 -13.72 19.34 2.82
C PRO A 156 -12.78 19.31 1.62
N MET A 157 -11.73 20.14 1.61
CA MET A 157 -10.75 20.17 0.50
C MET A 157 -10.00 18.84 0.38
N LEU A 158 -9.56 18.27 1.51
CA LEU A 158 -8.88 16.97 1.56
C LEU A 158 -9.81 15.83 1.13
N ALA A 159 -11.06 15.83 1.62
CA ALA A 159 -12.05 14.84 1.21
C ALA A 159 -12.33 14.90 -0.30
N ALA A 160 -12.43 16.11 -0.88
CA ALA A 160 -12.62 16.31 -2.32
C ALA A 160 -11.43 15.83 -3.15
N GLN A 161 -10.19 16.06 -2.67
CA GLN A 161 -8.98 15.57 -3.35
C GLN A 161 -8.91 14.04 -3.33
N ILE A 162 -9.22 13.40 -2.21
CA ILE A 162 -9.25 11.94 -2.06
C ILE A 162 -10.35 11.35 -2.96
N ALA A 163 -11.53 11.95 -2.99
CA ALA A 163 -12.60 11.55 -3.91
C ALA A 163 -12.18 11.66 -5.38
N GLY A 164 -11.44 12.70 -5.75
CA GLY A 164 -10.87 12.86 -7.10
C GLY A 164 -9.98 11.68 -7.50
N LEU A 165 -9.05 11.28 -6.62
CA LEU A 165 -8.17 10.13 -6.85
C LEU A 165 -8.94 8.81 -6.94
N ILE A 166 -9.97 8.62 -6.11
CA ILE A 166 -10.81 7.42 -6.13
C ILE A 166 -11.61 7.34 -7.44
N LYS A 167 -12.05 8.48 -7.98
CA LYS A 167 -12.74 8.58 -9.26
C LYS A 167 -11.83 8.23 -10.44
N GLU A 168 -10.57 8.68 -10.42
CA GLU A 168 -9.55 8.30 -11.43
C GLU A 168 -9.27 6.79 -11.45
N GLN A 169 -9.43 6.11 -10.31
CA GLN A 169 -9.29 4.65 -10.19
C GLN A 169 -10.56 3.87 -10.56
N GLY A 170 -11.60 4.54 -11.09
CA GLY A 170 -12.83 3.91 -11.58
C GLY A 170 -13.86 3.57 -10.50
N ARG A 171 -13.68 4.04 -9.25
CA ARG A 171 -14.59 3.80 -8.12
C ARG A 171 -15.53 5.00 -7.90
N VAL A 172 -16.36 5.28 -8.91
CA VAL A 172 -17.17 6.51 -8.99
C VAL A 172 -18.18 6.62 -7.84
N GLU A 173 -18.91 5.55 -7.51
CA GLU A 173 -19.93 5.56 -6.44
C GLU A 173 -19.34 5.95 -5.08
N THR A 174 -18.18 5.37 -4.72
CA THR A 174 -17.50 5.68 -3.46
C THR A 174 -16.98 7.12 -3.41
N ALA A 175 -16.55 7.66 -4.56
CA ALA A 175 -16.10 9.05 -4.64
C ALA A 175 -17.26 10.04 -4.46
N GLU A 176 -18.44 9.74 -5.02
CA GLU A 176 -19.65 10.55 -4.89
C GLU A 176 -20.21 10.52 -3.46
N ASP A 177 -20.17 9.36 -2.80
CA ASP A 177 -20.55 9.23 -1.38
C ASP A 177 -19.66 10.10 -0.47
N ILE A 178 -18.35 10.10 -0.73
CA ILE A 178 -17.37 10.94 -0.01
C ILE A 178 -17.61 12.42 -0.30
N GLN A 179 -17.87 12.81 -1.55
CA GLN A 179 -18.16 14.21 -1.87
C GLN A 179 -19.42 14.69 -1.17
N THR A 180 -20.50 13.92 -1.25
CA THR A 180 -21.79 14.29 -0.65
C THR A 180 -21.72 14.45 0.87
N HIS A 181 -20.92 13.61 1.54
CA HIS A 181 -20.81 13.62 3.00
C HIS A 181 -19.96 14.78 3.54
N PHE A 182 -18.95 15.23 2.80
CA PHE A 182 -17.98 16.22 3.26
C PHE A 182 -18.11 17.59 2.58
N ASP A 183 -18.97 17.74 1.57
CA ASP A 183 -19.28 19.04 0.99
C ASP A 183 -20.14 19.85 1.98
N PRO A 184 -19.69 21.04 2.43
CA PRO A 184 -20.51 21.87 3.29
C PRO A 184 -21.79 22.27 2.53
N PRO A 185 -22.98 22.24 3.15
CA PRO A 185 -24.17 22.78 2.52
C PRO A 185 -23.88 24.25 2.18
N ALA A 186 -24.02 24.60 0.89
CA ALA A 186 -23.92 25.97 0.43
C ALA A 186 -24.73 26.86 1.38
N SER A 187 -24.02 27.66 2.19
CA SER A 187 -24.67 28.62 3.05
C SER A 187 -25.30 29.66 2.13
N LEU A 188 -26.58 29.47 1.82
CA LEU A 188 -27.50 30.52 1.43
C LEU A 188 -27.48 31.52 2.58
N ALA A 189 -26.59 32.51 2.51
CA ALA A 189 -26.70 33.68 3.34
C ALA A 189 -28.05 34.35 3.00
N PRO A 190 -28.96 34.55 3.97
CA PRO A 190 -30.00 35.55 3.79
C PRO A 190 -29.33 36.91 3.87
N ASP A 191 -29.37 37.67 2.77
CA ASP A 191 -29.15 39.12 2.81
C ASP A 191 -30.21 39.73 3.72
N ASP A 192 -29.88 39.90 5.00
CA ASP A 192 -30.59 40.77 5.93
C ASP A 192 -29.60 41.80 6.46
N GLU A 193 -29.22 42.72 5.57
CA GLU A 193 -28.50 43.93 5.95
C GLU A 193 -29.49 45.09 5.96
N ALA A 194 -30.23 45.20 7.05
CA ALA A 194 -30.84 46.46 7.47
C ALA A 194 -29.82 47.22 8.34
N PRO A 195 -29.32 48.40 7.93
CA PRO A 195 -28.68 49.31 8.87
C PRO A 195 -29.72 50.27 9.42
N ALA A 196 -30.18 49.99 10.64
CA ALA A 196 -30.72 51.01 11.51
C ALA A 196 -29.56 51.81 12.12
N SER A 197 -29.42 53.08 11.76
CA SER A 197 -29.36 54.21 12.69
C SER A 197 -28.76 55.46 12.06
N GLY A 198 -29.48 56.58 12.16
CA GLY A 198 -28.97 57.90 11.80
C GLY A 198 -30.00 59.01 11.91
N SER A 199 -30.55 59.23 13.11
CA SER A 199 -31.18 60.52 13.44
C SER A 199 -30.08 61.53 13.71
N VAL A 200 -30.16 62.75 13.13
CA VAL A 200 -30.05 64.06 13.79
C VAL A 200 -30.27 65.20 12.78
N HIS A 201 -31.28 66.03 13.09
CA HIS A 201 -31.50 67.47 12.82
C HIS A 201 -30.84 68.21 11.64
N ALA A 202 -31.68 68.83 10.81
CA ALA A 202 -31.91 70.29 10.78
C ALA A 202 -33.25 70.61 10.07
#